data_AF-A0A7W1TV24-F1
#
_entry.id   AF-A0A7W1TV24-F1
#
_cell.length_a   1.000
_cell.length_b   1.000
_cell.length_c   1.000
_cell.angle_alpha   90.00
_cell.angle_beta   90.00
_cell.angle_gamma   90.00
#
_symmetry.space_group_name_H-M   'P 1'
#
loop_
_entity.id
_entity.type
_entity.pdbx_description
1 polymer ?
#
loop_
_entity_poly.entity_id
_entity_poly.type
_entity_poly.pdbx_seq_one_letter_code
_entity_poly.pdbx_strand_id
1 'polypeptide(L)' 'MALKQGEKYRCTHENCGCEIEVTKGAGAGGGDQAPRCCCGGEMTKA' A
#
# COMPACT_ATOMS: atom_id res chain seq x y z
N MET A 1 -7.45 8.40 3.66
CA MET A 1 -6.09 8.76 4.13
C MET A 1 -5.19 8.68 2.92
N ALA A 2 -4.59 9.79 2.51
CA ALA A 2 -3.66 9.83 1.40
C ALA A 2 -2.38 9.01 1.70
N LEU A 3 -1.94 8.21 0.73
CA LEU A 3 -0.63 7.53 0.76
C LEU A 3 0.50 8.56 0.99
N LYS A 4 1.35 8.34 1.98
CA LYS A 4 2.49 9.18 2.30
C LYS A 4 3.79 8.53 1.85
N GLN A 5 4.73 9.36 1.37
CA GLN A 5 6.07 8.90 1.02
C GLN A 5 6.73 8.21 2.21
N GLY A 6 7.37 7.08 1.97
CA GLY A 6 8.01 6.24 2.97
C GLY A 6 7.07 5.28 3.72
N GLU A 7 5.76 5.32 3.46
CA GLU A 7 4.87 4.30 4.02
C GLU A 7 5.11 2.94 3.38
N LYS A 8 5.14 1.92 4.22
CA LYS A 8 5.27 0.52 3.79
C LYS A 8 3.93 -0.18 3.91
N TYR A 9 3.63 -0.99 2.92
CA TYR A 9 2.42 -1.80 2.87
C TYR A 9 2.78 -3.24 2.63
N ARG A 10 2.17 -4.14 3.40
CA ARG A 10 2.36 -5.57 3.29
C ARG A 10 1.05 -6.25 2.92
N CYS A 11 1.14 -7.22 2.02
CA CYS A 11 0.00 -8.07 1.68
C CYS A 11 -0.41 -8.93 2.89
N THR A 12 -1.71 -9.00 3.16
CA THR A 12 -2.27 -9.82 4.25
C THR A 12 -2.27 -11.32 3.96
N HIS A 13 -2.06 -11.71 2.70
CA HIS A 13 -1.96 -13.11 2.33
C HIS A 13 -0.58 -13.67 2.70
N GLU A 14 -0.57 -14.63 3.62
CA GLU A 14 0.64 -15.29 4.14
C GLU A 14 1.49 -15.93 3.03
N ASN A 15 0.85 -16.48 1.99
CA ASN A 15 1.53 -17.11 0.86
C ASN A 15 2.06 -16.11 -0.18
N CYS A 16 1.63 -14.85 -0.15
CA CYS A 16 2.07 -13.83 -1.10
C CYS A 16 3.26 -13.05 -0.54
N GLY A 17 3.14 -12.55 0.69
CA GLY A 17 4.23 -11.89 1.40
C GLY A 17 4.79 -10.60 0.76
N CYS A 18 4.14 -10.05 -0.27
CA CYS A 18 4.64 -8.84 -0.94
C CYS A 18 4.64 -7.64 0.01
N GLU A 19 5.75 -6.88 -0.01
CA GLU A 19 5.90 -5.58 0.61
C GLU A 19 6.16 -4.53 -0.48
N ILE A 20 5.52 -3.37 -0.35
CA ILE A 20 5.79 -2.20 -1.19
C ILE A 20 6.07 -1.00 -0.30
N GLU A 21 6.87 -0.07 -0.82
CA GLU A 21 7.16 1.22 -0.20
C GLU A 21 6.65 2.33 -1.10
N VAL A 22 5.95 3.31 -0.51
CA VAL A 22 5.47 4.49 -1.22
C VAL A 22 6.67 5.40 -1.50
N THR A 23 7.20 5.36 -2.73
CA THR A 23 8.32 6.23 -3.13
C THR A 23 7.88 7.67 -3.40
N LYS A 24 6.58 7.90 -3.64
CA LYS A 24 5.98 9.21 -3.85
C LYS A 24 4.58 9.26 -3.24
N GLY A 25 4.38 10.16 -2.28
CA GLY A 25 3.08 10.36 -1.65
C GLY A 25 2.05 10.93 -2.62
N ALA A 26 0.78 10.71 -2.33
CA ALA A 26 -0.32 11.31 -3.05
C ALA A 26 -0.42 12.82 -2.73
N GLY A 27 -0.79 13.61 -3.75
CA GLY A 27 -1.04 15.05 -3.58
C GLY A 27 -2.29 15.33 -2.74
N ALA A 28 -2.50 16.60 -2.40
CA ALA A 28 -3.66 17.02 -1.62
C ALA A 28 -4.97 16.60 -2.32
N GLY A 29 -5.85 15.90 -1.59
CA GLY A 29 -7.15 15.44 -2.08
C GLY A 29 -7.14 14.14 -2.89
N GLY A 30 -6.04 13.38 -2.91
CA GLY A 30 -5.96 12.09 -3.58
C GLY A 30 -5.28 11.00 -2.76
N GLY A 31 -5.32 9.77 -3.28
CA GLY A 31 -4.63 8.63 -2.67
C GLY A 31 -5.33 8.01 -1.48
N ASP A 32 -6.65 8.15 -1.35
CA ASP A 32 -7.46 7.55 -0.28
C ASP A 32 -7.72 6.04 -0.48
N GLN A 33 -7.30 5.48 -1.61
CA GLN A 33 -7.40 4.07 -1.91
C GLN A 33 -6.15 3.33 -1.42
N ALA A 34 -6.35 2.29 -0.60
CA ALA A 34 -5.28 1.41 -0.20
C ALA A 34 -4.72 0.66 -1.43
N PRO A 35 -3.40 0.43 -1.49
CA PRO A 35 -2.80 -0.33 -2.57
C PRO A 35 -3.29 -1.77 -2.54
N ARG A 36 -3.47 -2.33 -3.75
CA ARG A 36 -3.81 -3.75 -3.92
C ARG A 36 -2.58 -4.53 -4.30
N CYS A 37 -2.46 -5.71 -3.72
CA CYS A 37 -1.38 -6.62 -4.05
C CYS A 37 -1.63 -7.27 -5.42
N CYS A 38 -0.56 -7.71 -6.09
CA CYS A 38 -0.64 -8.44 -7.36
C CYS A 38 -1.43 -9.75 -7.25
N CYS A 39 -1.55 -10.33 -6.05
CA CYS A 39 -2.38 -11.51 -5.79
C CYS A 39 -3.89 -11.19 -5.68
N GLY A 40 -4.28 -9.92 -5.79
CA GLY A 40 -5.65 -9.45 -5.58
C GLY A 40 -6.02 -9.20 -4.11
N GLY A 41 -5.11 -9.52 -3.18
CA GLY A 41 -5.29 -9.24 -1.76
C GLY A 41 -5.22 -7.76 -1.42
N GLU A 42 -5.88 -7.37 -0.33
CA GLU A 42 -5.68 -6.06 0.28
C GLU A 42 -4.30 -5.98 0.94
N MET A 43 -3.77 -4.76 1.01
CA MET A 43 -2.51 -4.50 1.68
C MET A 43 -2.77 -3.62 2.90
N THR A 44 -2.15 -3.99 4.02
CA THR A 44 -2.19 -3.20 5.25
C THR A 44 -0.90 -2.44 5.40
N LYS A 45 -0.94 -1.28 6.05
CA LYS A 45 0.28 -0.59 6.44
C LYS A 45 1.09 -1.50 7.38
N ALA A 46 2.35 -1.72 7.05
CA ALA A 46 3.28 -2.55 7.79
C ALA A 46 3.84 -1.82 9.02
#